data_AF-A0A6V7F803-F1
#
_entry.id   AF-A0A6V7F803-F1
#
_cell.length_a   1.000
_cell.length_b   1.000
_cell.length_c   1.000
_cell.angle_alpha   90.00
_cell.angle_beta   90.00
_cell.angle_gamma   90.00
#
_symmetry.space_group_name_H-M   'P 1'
#
loop_
_entity.id
_entity.type
_entity.pdbx_description
1 polymer ?
#
loop_
_entity_poly.entity_id
_entity_poly.type
_entity_poly.pdbx_seq_one_letter_code
_entity_poly.pdbx_strand_id
1 'polypeptide(L)'
;MKRKTSYRGALAAYGLSLLIGAFCMEAAVAAPVAKTERVTLTQVFATLQNGQQDQNPEDIAACRKQVSAPSSKYLGVVVTSKYSIDVHSKIMSASSSLPSPVATQPLMLTVPLAPLGLSGEYGFGAFRPSALPNTYVLFSVGLDFKGPQSSVLVLNSDKNYNCLVTSNPAPFNGALSTKLGQDQGG
;
A
#
# COMPACT_ATOMS: atom_id res chain seq x y z
N MET A 1 19.27 95.77 -14.01
CA MET A 1 18.81 94.87 -15.08
C MET A 1 18.29 93.57 -14.46
N LYS A 2 17.08 93.14 -14.87
CA LYS A 2 16.45 91.77 -14.83
C LYS A 2 16.43 91.00 -13.47
N ARG A 3 15.34 90.98 -12.68
CA ARG A 3 14.03 90.25 -12.71
C ARG A 3 14.06 88.73 -12.33
N LYS A 4 13.22 88.42 -11.31
CA LYS A 4 12.40 87.20 -11.05
C LYS A 4 13.17 85.94 -10.55
N THR A 5 12.65 85.06 -9.69
CA THR A 5 11.27 84.70 -9.31
C THR A 5 11.26 83.98 -7.96
N SER A 6 10.21 84.22 -7.17
CA SER A 6 9.76 83.42 -6.03
C SER A 6 9.14 82.09 -6.48
N TYR A 7 9.24 81.01 -5.70
CA TYR A 7 8.24 79.93 -5.72
C TYR A 7 8.03 79.31 -4.33
N ARG A 8 6.74 79.11 -4.04
CA ARG A 8 6.12 78.53 -2.85
C ARG A 8 6.08 77.00 -2.98
N GLY A 9 6.07 76.27 -1.88
CA GLY A 9 5.69 74.86 -1.82
C GLY A 9 5.89 74.32 -0.41
N ALA A 10 4.91 74.47 0.49
CA ALA A 10 3.78 73.57 0.71
C ALA A 10 4.13 72.39 1.65
N LEU A 11 3.66 72.51 2.89
CA LEU A 11 3.46 71.41 3.84
C LEU A 11 2.57 70.34 3.20
N ALA A 12 3.01 69.09 3.23
CA ALA A 12 2.16 67.93 3.02
C ALA A 12 2.56 66.84 4.00
N ALA A 13 1.82 66.79 5.11
CA ALA A 13 1.72 65.59 5.94
C ALA A 13 0.99 64.52 5.12
N TYR A 14 1.57 63.32 5.00
CA TYR A 14 0.87 62.15 4.47
C TYR A 14 1.27 60.89 5.24
N GLY A 15 0.32 60.44 6.06
CA GLY A 15 -0.09 59.05 6.25
C GLY A 15 0.96 57.97 6.40
N LEU A 16 1.18 57.54 7.65
CA LEU A 16 1.72 56.22 7.97
C LEU A 16 0.64 55.16 7.67
N SER A 17 0.64 54.61 6.46
CA SER A 17 -0.22 53.48 6.08
C SER A 17 0.44 52.16 6.48
N LEU A 18 0.08 51.63 7.64
CA LEU A 18 0.34 50.23 8.02
C LEU A 18 -0.59 49.32 7.19
N LEU A 19 -0.11 48.85 6.05
CA LEU A 19 -0.73 47.72 5.36
C LEU A 19 -0.38 46.45 6.15
N ILE A 20 -1.28 46.04 7.05
CA ILE A 20 -1.27 44.68 7.59
C ILE A 20 -1.72 43.78 6.44
N GLY A 21 -0.74 43.34 5.64
CA GLY A 21 -0.95 42.26 4.68
C GLY A 21 -1.29 41.00 5.46
N ALA A 22 -2.58 40.64 5.48
CA ALA A 22 -3.00 39.31 5.86
C ALA A 22 -2.44 38.35 4.80
N PHE A 23 -1.24 37.84 5.05
CA PHE A 23 -0.74 36.66 4.36
C PHE A 23 -1.62 35.50 4.80
N CYS A 24 -2.69 35.23 4.04
CA CYS A 24 -3.30 33.92 4.01
C CYS A 24 -2.21 32.97 3.51
N MET A 25 -1.48 32.34 4.43
CA MET A 25 -0.71 31.17 4.10
C MET A 25 -1.72 30.08 3.76
N GLU A 26 -2.07 29.96 2.48
CA GLU A 26 -2.54 28.70 1.95
C GLU A 26 -1.42 27.70 2.19
N ALA A 27 -1.55 26.96 3.28
CA ALA A 27 -0.77 25.76 3.49
C ALA A 27 -1.05 24.88 2.28
N ALA A 28 -0.10 24.79 1.35
CA ALA A 28 -0.17 23.88 0.23
C ALA A 28 -0.32 22.48 0.81
N VAL A 29 -1.55 21.97 0.85
CA VAL A 29 -1.82 20.61 1.31
C VAL A 29 -1.09 19.71 0.33
N ALA A 30 -0.03 19.05 0.81
CA ALA A 30 0.76 18.16 -0.03
C ALA A 30 -0.18 17.14 -0.67
N ALA A 31 -0.15 17.07 -2.01
CA ALA A 31 -1.05 16.19 -2.77
C ALA A 31 -0.84 14.72 -2.34
N PRO A 32 -1.89 13.88 -2.43
CA PRO A 32 -1.78 12.46 -2.12
C PRO A 32 -0.63 11.80 -2.91
N VAL A 33 0.12 10.93 -2.25
CA VAL A 33 1.15 10.13 -2.92
C VAL A 33 0.47 8.96 -3.60
N ALA A 34 0.37 9.02 -4.94
CA ALA A 34 -0.17 7.96 -5.76
C ALA A 34 0.94 7.28 -6.57
N LYS A 35 1.10 5.96 -6.42
CA LYS A 35 2.10 5.18 -7.17
C LYS A 35 1.54 3.85 -7.67
N THR A 36 2.27 3.27 -8.61
CA THR A 36 2.09 1.89 -9.07
C THR A 36 3.38 1.12 -8.85
N GLU A 37 3.31 0.03 -8.11
CA GLU A 37 4.44 -0.85 -7.79
C GLU A 37 4.28 -2.20 -8.46
N ARG A 38 5.39 -2.81 -8.85
CA ARG A 38 5.42 -4.16 -9.42
C ARG A 38 6.36 -5.02 -8.62
N VAL A 39 5.83 -6.09 -8.05
CA VAL A 39 6.55 -6.93 -7.10
C VAL A 39 6.41 -8.39 -7.50
N THR A 40 7.53 -9.09 -7.62
CA THR A 40 7.54 -10.53 -7.91
C THR A 40 7.45 -11.33 -6.62
N LEU A 41 6.51 -12.28 -6.55
CA LEU A 41 6.41 -13.22 -5.45
C LEU A 41 7.46 -14.32 -5.61
N THR A 42 8.44 -14.39 -4.71
CA THR A 42 9.62 -15.26 -4.86
C THR A 42 9.82 -16.22 -3.69
N GLN A 43 9.17 -15.96 -2.57
CA GLN A 43 9.32 -16.71 -1.33
C GLN A 43 8.05 -17.50 -1.05
N VAL A 44 8.22 -18.69 -0.48
CA VAL A 44 7.12 -19.58 -0.08
C VAL A 44 7.34 -20.02 1.35
N PHE A 45 6.30 -19.91 2.16
CA PHE A 45 6.25 -20.37 3.55
C PHE A 45 4.93 -21.11 3.79
N ALA A 46 4.93 -21.97 4.79
CA ALA A 46 3.71 -22.51 5.37
C ALA A 46 3.33 -21.65 6.60
N THR A 47 2.04 -21.52 6.85
CA THR A 47 1.52 -20.93 8.08
C THR A 47 0.54 -21.88 8.73
N LEU A 48 0.47 -21.89 10.06
CA LEU A 48 -0.62 -22.53 10.78
C LEU A 48 -1.95 -21.78 10.51
N GLN A 49 -3.07 -22.38 10.89
CA GLN A 49 -4.42 -21.79 10.76
C GLN A 49 -4.65 -20.53 11.63
N ASN A 50 -3.69 -20.16 12.48
CA ASN A 50 -3.69 -18.91 13.23
C ASN A 50 -2.75 -17.85 12.63
N GLY A 51 -2.19 -18.12 11.44
CA GLY A 51 -1.25 -17.25 10.73
C GLY A 51 0.20 -17.27 11.22
N GLN A 52 0.53 -18.03 12.28
CA GLN A 52 1.91 -18.19 12.71
C GLN A 52 2.71 -19.00 11.68
N GLN A 53 4.03 -18.79 11.65
CA GLN A 53 4.91 -19.58 10.79
C GLN A 53 4.84 -21.06 11.17
N ASP A 54 4.64 -21.89 10.15
CA ASP A 54 4.85 -23.32 10.26
C ASP A 54 6.29 -23.66 9.87
N GLN A 55 6.98 -24.39 10.73
CA GLN A 55 8.38 -24.79 10.56
C GLN A 55 8.53 -26.21 10.01
N ASN A 56 7.43 -26.94 9.79
CA ASN A 56 7.46 -28.27 9.22
C ASN A 56 7.99 -28.24 7.76
N PRO A 57 9.14 -28.88 7.46
CA PRO A 57 9.70 -28.89 6.11
C PRO A 57 8.79 -29.55 5.07
N GLU A 58 7.98 -30.55 5.47
CA GLU A 58 7.06 -31.24 4.56
C GLU A 58 5.94 -30.31 4.08
N ASP A 59 5.38 -29.51 4.99
CA ASP A 59 4.31 -28.56 4.70
C ASP A 59 4.82 -27.42 3.82
N ILE A 60 6.05 -26.93 4.08
CA ILE A 60 6.72 -25.94 3.23
C ILE A 60 6.95 -26.48 1.81
N ALA A 61 7.41 -27.73 1.68
CA ALA A 61 7.61 -28.38 0.38
C ALA A 61 6.28 -28.57 -0.36
N ALA A 62 5.23 -28.99 0.35
CA ALA A 62 3.88 -29.12 -0.19
C ALA A 62 3.33 -27.76 -0.66
N CYS A 63 3.52 -26.70 0.11
CA CYS A 63 3.14 -25.35 -0.29
C CYS A 63 3.87 -24.89 -1.56
N ARG A 64 5.19 -25.12 -1.65
CA ARG A 64 5.96 -24.79 -2.85
C ARG A 64 5.43 -25.53 -4.08
N LYS A 65 5.06 -26.81 -3.93
CA LYS A 65 4.44 -27.59 -5.01
C LYS A 65 3.07 -27.02 -5.40
N GLN A 66 2.21 -26.74 -4.43
CA GLN A 66 0.87 -26.19 -4.65
C GLN A 66 0.93 -24.85 -5.39
N VAL A 67 1.69 -23.88 -4.89
CA VAL A 67 1.69 -22.51 -5.43
C VAL A 67 2.50 -22.34 -6.72
N SER A 68 3.14 -23.41 -7.18
CA SER A 68 3.81 -23.50 -8.49
C SER A 68 2.98 -24.25 -9.53
N ALA A 69 1.91 -24.95 -9.12
CA ALA A 69 1.06 -25.70 -10.03
C ALA A 69 0.32 -24.76 -10.99
N PRO A 70 0.05 -25.17 -12.25
CA PRO A 70 -0.62 -24.31 -13.23
C PRO A 70 -1.95 -23.72 -12.75
N SER A 71 -2.69 -24.45 -11.93
CA SER A 71 -4.01 -24.08 -11.36
C SER A 71 -3.96 -23.13 -10.17
N SER A 72 -2.77 -22.79 -9.66
CA SER A 72 -2.58 -22.00 -8.44
C SER A 72 -1.26 -21.22 -8.48
N LYS A 73 -0.79 -20.91 -9.70
CA LYS A 73 0.53 -20.34 -9.95
C LYS A 73 0.62 -18.93 -9.38
N TYR A 74 1.15 -18.82 -8.17
CA TYR A 74 1.49 -17.56 -7.50
C TYR A 74 3.01 -17.37 -7.41
N LEU A 75 3.78 -18.45 -7.35
CA LEU A 75 5.24 -18.34 -7.33
C LEU A 75 5.77 -17.83 -8.69
N GLY A 76 6.61 -16.80 -8.64
CA GLY A 76 7.18 -16.14 -9.82
C GLY A 76 6.21 -15.16 -10.52
N VAL A 77 5.02 -14.94 -9.96
CA VAL A 77 4.07 -13.97 -10.49
C VAL A 77 4.47 -12.54 -10.11
N VAL A 78 4.30 -11.62 -11.05
CA VAL A 78 4.35 -10.18 -10.79
C VAL A 78 2.97 -9.69 -10.36
N VAL A 79 2.89 -9.19 -9.13
CA VAL A 79 1.73 -8.46 -8.62
C VAL A 79 1.93 -6.98 -8.91
N THR A 80 0.93 -6.35 -9.51
CA THR A 80 0.91 -4.89 -9.74
C THR A 80 -0.02 -4.23 -8.75
N SER A 81 0.53 -3.41 -7.85
CA SER A 81 -0.25 -2.73 -6.80
C SER A 81 -0.33 -1.25 -7.11
N LYS A 82 -1.54 -0.70 -7.14
CA LYS A 82 -1.79 0.74 -7.22
C LYS A 82 -2.24 1.22 -5.86
N TYR A 83 -1.72 2.33 -5.38
CA TYR A 83 -2.16 2.95 -4.14
C TYR A 83 -2.18 4.47 -4.23
N SER A 84 -3.00 5.08 -3.38
CA SER A 84 -3.02 6.51 -3.11
C SER A 84 -3.11 6.72 -1.60
N ILE A 85 -2.18 7.50 -1.04
CA ILE A 85 -2.07 7.76 0.39
C ILE A 85 -2.01 9.27 0.61
N ASP A 86 -3.01 9.79 1.30
CA ASP A 86 -2.98 11.14 1.84
C ASP A 86 -2.67 11.08 3.34
N VAL A 87 -1.47 11.56 3.70
CA VAL A 87 -0.99 11.53 5.07
C VAL A 87 -1.66 12.57 5.98
N HIS A 88 -2.27 13.62 5.40
CA HIS A 88 -2.97 14.66 6.12
C HIS A 88 -4.41 14.25 6.40
N SER A 89 -5.18 13.90 5.35
CA SER A 89 -6.58 13.48 5.51
C SER A 89 -6.73 12.05 6.03
N LYS A 90 -5.65 11.26 6.02
CA LYS A 90 -5.63 9.82 6.35
C LYS A 90 -6.46 8.96 5.40
N ILE A 91 -6.92 9.52 4.27
CA ILE A 91 -7.62 8.78 3.24
C ILE A 91 -6.61 7.95 2.46
N MET A 92 -6.87 6.64 2.36
CA MET A 92 -6.00 5.70 1.68
C MET A 92 -6.82 4.73 0.85
N SER A 93 -6.27 4.35 -0.30
CA SER A 93 -6.87 3.34 -1.19
C SER A 93 -5.77 2.52 -1.85
N ALA A 94 -6.05 1.25 -2.11
CA ALA A 94 -5.16 0.41 -2.89
C ALA A 94 -5.92 -0.69 -3.66
N SER A 95 -5.27 -1.22 -4.69
CA SER A 95 -5.71 -2.40 -5.42
C SER A 95 -4.52 -3.21 -5.90
N SER A 96 -4.60 -4.53 -5.86
CA SER A 96 -3.58 -5.43 -6.40
C SER A 96 -4.11 -6.20 -7.60
N SER A 97 -3.35 -6.18 -8.69
CA SER A 97 -3.63 -6.96 -9.89
C SER A 97 -2.68 -8.16 -9.98
N LEU A 98 -3.22 -9.35 -10.16
CA LEU A 98 -2.49 -10.59 -10.32
C LEU A 98 -3.15 -11.49 -11.39
N PRO A 99 -2.41 -12.40 -12.06
CA PRO A 99 -2.99 -13.37 -12.97
C PRO A 99 -4.03 -14.23 -12.26
N SER A 100 -5.18 -14.45 -12.90
CA SER A 100 -6.22 -15.32 -12.38
C SER A 100 -5.73 -16.78 -12.41
N PRO A 101 -5.81 -17.51 -11.28
CA PRO A 101 -5.46 -18.94 -11.23
C PRO A 101 -6.56 -19.85 -11.82
N VAL A 102 -7.78 -19.32 -12.03
CA VAL A 102 -8.97 -20.10 -12.41
C VAL A 102 -9.37 -19.90 -13.88
N ALA A 103 -8.77 -18.93 -14.57
CA ALA A 103 -9.18 -18.58 -15.93
C ALA A 103 -8.48 -19.45 -16.99
N THR A 104 -9.26 -19.98 -17.93
CA THR A 104 -8.78 -20.70 -19.14
C THR A 104 -8.06 -19.77 -20.14
N GLN A 105 -8.09 -18.46 -19.90
CA GLN A 105 -7.36 -17.43 -20.63
C GLN A 105 -6.62 -16.52 -19.63
N PRO A 106 -5.47 -15.92 -20.01
CA PRO A 106 -4.71 -15.04 -19.12
C PRO A 106 -5.48 -13.76 -18.81
N LEU A 107 -6.32 -13.79 -17.77
CA LEU A 107 -7.03 -12.64 -17.25
C LEU A 107 -6.30 -12.11 -16.02
N MET A 108 -5.97 -10.82 -16.02
CA MET A 108 -5.50 -10.13 -14.82
C MET A 108 -6.70 -9.82 -13.93
N LEU A 109 -6.74 -10.43 -12.75
CA LEU A 109 -7.71 -10.11 -11.72
C LEU A 109 -7.22 -8.88 -10.94
N THR A 110 -8.08 -7.89 -10.74
CA THR A 110 -7.80 -6.74 -9.87
C THR A 110 -8.65 -6.81 -8.62
N VAL A 111 -7.98 -6.83 -7.46
CA VAL A 111 -8.60 -6.95 -6.14
C VAL A 111 -8.49 -5.61 -5.42
N PRO A 112 -9.60 -4.97 -5.02
CA PRO A 112 -9.57 -3.78 -4.17
C PRO A 112 -9.11 -4.17 -2.76
N LEU A 113 -8.27 -3.36 -2.13
CA LEU A 113 -7.70 -3.62 -0.82
C LEU A 113 -8.12 -2.54 0.18
N ALA A 114 -8.48 -2.96 1.39
CA ALA A 114 -8.79 -2.08 2.50
C ALA A 114 -7.51 -1.72 3.29
N PRO A 115 -7.37 -0.49 3.81
CA PRO A 115 -6.29 -0.15 4.74
C PRO A 115 -6.34 -1.00 6.02
N LEU A 116 -5.19 -1.46 6.50
CA LEU A 116 -5.07 -2.40 7.62
C LEU A 116 -4.69 -1.75 8.96
N GLY A 117 -4.32 -0.47 8.96
CA GLY A 117 -3.94 0.28 10.17
C GLY A 117 -2.69 -0.28 10.86
N LEU A 118 -1.68 -0.68 10.09
CA LEU A 118 -0.44 -1.25 10.61
C LEU A 118 0.49 -0.16 11.17
N SER A 119 1.25 -0.50 12.20
CA SER A 119 2.32 0.37 12.71
C SER A 119 3.58 0.22 11.85
N GLY A 120 4.22 1.34 11.51
CA GLY A 120 5.51 1.35 10.80
C GLY A 120 5.44 1.18 9.28
N GLU A 121 4.27 0.95 8.69
CA GLU A 121 4.08 0.82 7.24
C GLU A 121 2.64 1.14 6.83
N TYR A 122 2.43 1.47 5.56
CA TYR A 122 1.09 1.53 4.96
C TYR A 122 0.71 0.14 4.46
N GLY A 123 -0.12 -0.57 5.24
CA GLY A 123 -0.61 -1.90 4.91
C GLY A 123 -2.03 -1.89 4.34
N PHE A 124 -2.27 -2.75 3.36
CA PHE A 124 -3.54 -2.96 2.70
C PHE A 124 -3.82 -4.45 2.52
N GLY A 125 -5.10 -4.84 2.61
CA GLY A 125 -5.48 -6.25 2.46
C GLY A 125 -6.90 -6.47 1.97
N ALA A 126 -7.10 -7.62 1.35
CA ALA A 126 -8.40 -8.21 1.06
C ALA A 126 -8.39 -9.65 1.56
N PHE A 127 -9.34 -9.96 2.43
CA PHE A 127 -9.50 -11.29 3.04
C PHE A 127 -10.65 -11.99 2.33
N ARG A 128 -10.36 -13.11 1.66
CA ARG A 128 -11.33 -13.89 0.87
C ARG A 128 -12.14 -13.03 -0.12
N PRO A 129 -11.48 -12.24 -1.00
CA PRO A 129 -12.22 -11.46 -2.00
C PRO A 129 -13.07 -12.41 -2.86
N SER A 130 -14.23 -11.96 -3.31
CA SER A 130 -15.21 -12.80 -4.03
C SER A 130 -14.64 -13.57 -5.22
N ALA A 131 -13.66 -12.99 -5.92
CA ALA A 131 -12.97 -13.63 -7.03
C ALA A 131 -11.91 -14.67 -6.61
N LEU A 132 -11.44 -14.64 -5.36
CA LEU A 132 -10.47 -15.59 -4.77
C LEU A 132 -10.89 -15.94 -3.33
N PRO A 133 -11.98 -16.71 -3.13
CA PRO A 133 -12.58 -16.93 -1.81
C PRO A 133 -11.68 -17.70 -0.82
N ASN A 134 -10.67 -18.40 -1.32
CA ASN A 134 -9.70 -19.15 -0.52
C ASN A 134 -8.34 -18.45 -0.45
N THR A 135 -8.32 -17.12 -0.51
CA THR A 135 -7.06 -16.37 -0.62
C THR A 135 -7.11 -15.05 0.11
N TYR A 136 -5.99 -14.66 0.72
CA TYR A 136 -5.75 -13.27 1.13
C TYR A 136 -4.78 -12.62 0.16
N VAL A 137 -5.07 -11.37 -0.20
CA VAL A 137 -4.18 -10.53 -1.01
C VAL A 137 -3.75 -9.37 -0.15
N LEU A 138 -2.46 -9.24 0.09
CA LEU A 138 -1.88 -8.26 0.99
C LEU A 138 -0.82 -7.44 0.25
N PHE A 139 -0.77 -6.15 0.56
CA PHE A 139 0.22 -5.22 0.03
C PHE A 139 0.68 -4.29 1.14
N SER A 140 1.97 -3.98 1.21
CA SER A 140 2.48 -2.91 2.07
C SER A 140 3.58 -2.11 1.40
N VAL A 141 3.79 -0.90 1.91
CA VAL A 141 4.92 -0.04 1.55
C VAL A 141 5.37 0.73 2.79
N GLY A 142 6.67 1.00 2.92
CA GLY A 142 7.23 1.77 4.02
C GLY A 142 6.62 3.18 4.10
N LEU A 143 6.74 3.82 5.27
CA LEU A 143 6.24 5.19 5.48
C LEU A 143 6.94 6.24 4.60
N ASP A 144 8.11 5.91 4.08
CA ASP A 144 8.88 6.68 3.08
C ASP A 144 8.50 6.35 1.62
N PHE A 145 7.44 5.55 1.43
CA PHE A 145 6.94 5.07 0.14
C PHE A 145 7.97 4.24 -0.65
N LYS A 146 8.82 3.49 0.05
CA LYS A 146 9.80 2.54 -0.51
C LYS A 146 9.58 1.12 0.02
N GLY A 147 10.30 0.18 -0.59
CA GLY A 147 10.29 -1.23 -0.20
C GLY A 147 8.90 -1.88 -0.29
N PRO A 148 8.20 -1.79 -1.44
CA PRO A 148 6.89 -2.40 -1.57
C PRO A 148 6.96 -3.92 -1.39
N GLN A 149 5.99 -4.46 -0.68
CA GLN A 149 5.85 -5.89 -0.47
C GLN A 149 4.46 -6.33 -0.91
N SER A 150 4.38 -7.54 -1.49
CA SER A 150 3.12 -8.17 -1.84
C SER A 150 3.13 -9.60 -1.34
N SER A 151 1.97 -10.04 -0.86
CA SER A 151 1.78 -11.38 -0.36
C SER A 151 0.43 -11.93 -0.79
N VAL A 152 0.41 -13.22 -1.08
CA VAL A 152 -0.79 -14.01 -1.32
C VAL A 152 -0.78 -15.16 -0.33
N LEU A 153 -1.82 -15.26 0.50
CA LEU A 153 -2.00 -16.38 1.41
C LEU A 153 -3.10 -17.28 0.86
N VAL A 154 -2.75 -18.49 0.45
CA VAL A 154 -3.71 -19.50 -0.02
C VAL A 154 -4.18 -20.31 1.18
N LEU A 155 -5.49 -20.30 1.41
CA LEU A 155 -6.13 -21.01 2.51
C LEU A 155 -6.45 -22.45 2.09
N ASN A 156 -6.06 -23.41 2.91
CA ASN A 156 -6.41 -24.82 2.75
C ASN A 156 -7.35 -25.24 3.87
N SER A 157 -8.62 -25.48 3.55
CA SER A 157 -9.62 -25.90 4.53
C SER A 157 -9.51 -27.37 4.94
N ASP A 158 -8.84 -28.19 4.12
CA ASP A 158 -8.64 -29.63 4.31
C ASP A 158 -7.32 -29.96 5.03
N LYS A 159 -6.54 -28.94 5.43
CA LYS A 159 -5.20 -29.08 6.00
C LYS A 159 -5.05 -28.23 7.27
N ASN A 160 -4.08 -28.59 8.11
CA ASN A 160 -3.69 -27.81 9.29
C ASN A 160 -2.76 -26.63 8.97
N TYR A 161 -2.41 -26.42 7.70
CA TYR A 161 -1.53 -25.34 7.24
C TYR A 161 -2.09 -24.63 6.00
N ASN A 162 -1.74 -23.35 5.87
CA ASN A 162 -1.99 -22.48 4.73
C ASN A 162 -0.66 -22.15 4.03
N CYS A 163 -0.73 -21.67 2.78
CA CYS A 163 0.47 -21.42 1.97
C CYS A 163 0.64 -19.94 1.67
N LEU A 164 1.70 -19.35 2.21
CA LEU A 164 2.06 -17.96 1.99
C LEU A 164 3.07 -17.85 0.84
N VAL A 165 2.75 -17.04 -0.16
CA VAL A 165 3.68 -16.64 -1.22
C VAL A 165 3.90 -15.16 -1.15
N THR A 166 5.15 -14.71 -1.06
CA THR A 166 5.46 -13.32 -0.77
C THR A 166 6.75 -12.87 -1.46
N SER A 167 6.93 -11.55 -1.57
CA SER A 167 8.21 -10.94 -1.93
C SER A 167 9.15 -10.72 -0.74
N ASN A 168 8.65 -10.82 0.50
CA ASN A 168 9.45 -10.58 1.70
C ASN A 168 10.14 -11.88 2.16
N PRO A 169 11.48 -11.94 2.28
CA PRO A 169 12.19 -13.12 2.78
C PRO A 169 12.01 -13.39 4.29
N ALA A 170 11.48 -12.44 5.06
CA ALA A 170 11.21 -12.57 6.48
C ALA A 170 9.80 -12.03 6.83
N PRO A 171 8.72 -12.64 6.29
CA PRO A 171 7.37 -12.08 6.36
C PRO A 171 6.76 -12.11 7.77
N PHE A 172 7.34 -12.89 8.69
CA PHE A 172 6.86 -13.04 10.06
C PHE A 172 7.43 -12.03 11.06
N ASN A 173 8.40 -11.21 10.63
CA ASN A 173 9.03 -10.19 11.49
C ASN A 173 8.39 -8.78 11.31
N GLY A 174 7.48 -8.62 10.35
CA GLY A 174 6.85 -7.33 10.00
C GLY A 174 5.42 -7.19 10.49
N ALA A 175 4.87 -5.98 10.42
CA ALA A 175 3.50 -5.69 10.88
C ALA A 175 2.44 -6.45 10.09
N LEU A 176 2.67 -6.72 8.81
CA LEU A 176 1.78 -7.51 7.96
C LEU A 176 1.54 -8.95 8.48
N SER A 177 2.49 -9.52 9.23
CA SER A 177 2.37 -10.86 9.83
C SER A 177 1.16 -10.96 10.76
N THR A 178 0.82 -9.88 11.46
CA THR A 178 -0.31 -9.81 12.41
C THR A 178 -1.67 -10.01 11.75
N LYS A 179 -1.72 -9.90 10.42
CA LYS A 179 -2.93 -10.04 9.61
C LYS A 179 -3.04 -11.41 8.95
N LEU A 180 -2.00 -12.24 9.02
CA LEU A 180 -2.04 -13.55 8.40
C LEU A 180 -3.12 -14.43 9.02
N GLY A 181 -3.33 -14.39 10.34
CA GLY A 181 -4.34 -15.20 11.03
C GLY A 181 -5.77 -14.64 11.03
N GLN A 182 -5.98 -13.46 10.43
CA GLN A 182 -7.29 -12.81 10.44
C GLN A 182 -8.32 -13.64 9.67
N ASP A 183 -9.55 -13.80 10.18
CA ASP A 183 -10.69 -14.44 9.50
C ASP A 183 -10.41 -15.86 8.93
N GLN A 184 -9.46 -16.58 9.52
CA GLN A 184 -9.13 -17.97 9.17
C GLN A 184 -10.04 -19.00 9.86
N GLY A 185 -10.78 -18.60 10.90
CA GLY A 185 -11.85 -19.40 11.49
C GLY A 185 -13.05 -19.50 10.54
N GLY A 186 -13.56 -20.71 10.34
CA GLY A 186 -14.85 -20.95 9.67
C GLY A 186 -16.03 -20.47 10.49
#